data_AF-A0A7R9TAM6-F1
#
_entry.id   AF-A0A7R9TAM6-F1
#
_cell.length_a   1.000
_cell.length_b   1.000
_cell.length_c   1.000
_cell.angle_alpha   90.00
_cell.angle_beta   90.00
_cell.angle_gamma   90.00
#
_symmetry.space_group_name_H-M   'P 1'
#
loop_
_entity.id
_entity.type
_entity.pdbx_description
1 polymer ?
#
loop_
_entity_poly.entity_id
_entity_poly.type
_entity_poly.pdbx_seq_one_letter_code
_entity_poly.pdbx_strand_id
1 'polypeptide(L)'
;LDLALRLVRQLARIKEEQGKIKEAAEVLQGCAVETFGAMHRREKIAFILEQVRLCLDHKDFMRAQILSKKINPRTFKRAEKAAAKEGEKGKKEPEPLNADAVIQEPVEGTPELEALKVTYYEHMARYHASNNDYLEMCRCHMAVYDTPSVKAEPLRWKPLLEAATWYVLLAPSGPEQDDLVRRLHSDKSMDELAGHKALLKTFITKEIIHWSSLQATHKPQMDAAAAIFGGDAGAKRLEDLRLRIVEHNLLVVVAYYSKITLQRLPPPPPLPG
;
A
#
# COMPACT_ATOMS: atom_id res chain seq x y z
N LEU A 1 26.67 21.14 -5.43
CA LEU A 1 25.41 20.39 -5.70
C LEU A 1 24.52 20.36 -4.47
N ASP A 2 25.06 19.93 -3.34
CA ASP A 2 24.32 19.68 -2.11
C ASP A 2 23.63 20.93 -1.52
N LEU A 3 24.28 22.10 -1.61
CA LEU A 3 23.71 23.38 -1.17
C LEU A 3 22.44 23.76 -1.95
N ALA A 4 22.41 23.55 -3.27
CA ALA A 4 21.26 23.89 -4.10
C ALA A 4 20.03 23.04 -3.73
N LEU A 5 20.23 21.74 -3.50
CA LEU A 5 19.16 20.83 -3.09
C LEU A 5 18.62 21.20 -1.69
N ARG A 6 19.50 21.55 -0.75
CA ARG A 6 19.12 22.00 0.60
C ARG A 6 18.30 23.30 0.54
N LEU A 7 18.74 24.27 -0.27
CA LEU A 7 18.01 25.52 -0.49
C LEU A 7 16.63 25.28 -1.13
N VAL A 8 16.55 24.37 -2.11
CA VAL A 8 15.28 24.00 -2.75
C VAL A 8 14.33 23.33 -1.76
N ARG A 9 14.82 22.43 -0.91
CA ARG A 9 14.03 21.83 0.19
C ARG A 9 13.54 22.87 1.17
N GLN A 10 14.40 23.81 1.58
CA GLN A 10 14.00 24.88 2.49
C GLN A 10 12.96 25.81 1.84
N LEU A 11 13.15 26.19 0.57
CA LEU A 11 12.18 27.00 -0.15
C LEU A 11 10.84 26.30 -0.30
N ALA A 12 10.84 25.00 -0.61
CA ALA A 12 9.62 24.20 -0.67
C ALA A 12 8.90 24.16 0.68
N ARG A 13 9.62 23.94 1.79
CA ARG A 13 9.05 23.98 3.15
C ARG A 13 8.44 25.33 3.50
N ILE A 14 9.13 26.43 3.20
CA ILE A 14 8.59 27.78 3.44
C ILE A 14 7.29 27.99 2.64
N LYS A 15 7.22 27.50 1.39
CA LYS A 15 6.01 27.57 0.57
C LYS A 15 4.90 26.66 1.09
N GLU A 16 5.23 25.48 1.62
CA GLU A 16 4.28 24.59 2.30
C GLU A 16 3.68 25.28 3.54
N GLU A 17 4.52 25.91 4.37
CA GLU A 17 4.09 26.67 5.56
C GLU A 17 3.17 27.85 5.19
N GLN A 18 3.39 28.45 4.02
CA GLN A 18 2.52 29.50 3.47
C GLN A 18 1.23 28.96 2.84
N GLY A 19 0.98 27.64 2.87
CA GLY A 19 -0.18 26.99 2.26
C GLY A 19 -0.13 26.90 0.72
N LYS A 20 0.99 27.28 0.11
CA LYS A 20 1.18 27.32 -1.36
C LYS A 20 1.72 26.00 -1.88
N ILE A 21 0.96 24.93 -1.70
CA ILE A 21 1.35 23.54 -2.04
C ILE A 21 1.69 23.41 -3.54
N LYS A 22 0.95 24.08 -4.43
CA LYS A 22 1.21 24.05 -5.89
C LYS A 22 2.59 24.58 -6.22
N GLU A 23 2.91 25.76 -5.71
CA GLU A 23 4.20 26.41 -5.97
C GLU A 23 5.35 25.65 -5.31
N ALA A 24 5.12 25.02 -4.14
CA ALA A 24 6.10 24.15 -3.50
C ALA A 24 6.42 22.93 -4.38
N ALA A 25 5.39 22.29 -4.95
CA ALA A 25 5.55 21.17 -5.88
C ALA A 25 6.32 21.58 -7.14
N GLU A 26 6.00 22.73 -7.74
CA GLU A 26 6.70 23.24 -8.94
C GLU A 26 8.18 23.53 -8.67
N VAL A 27 8.50 24.16 -7.52
CA VAL A 27 9.89 24.43 -7.11
C VAL A 27 10.66 23.13 -6.94
N LEU A 28 10.07 22.12 -6.30
CA LEU A 28 10.73 20.83 -6.09
C LEU A 28 10.87 20.04 -7.40
N GLN A 29 9.91 20.15 -8.32
CA GLN A 29 9.90 19.49 -9.63
C GLN A 29 10.87 20.12 -10.62
N GLY A 30 11.15 21.42 -10.52
CA GLY A 30 12.15 22.11 -11.35
C GLY A 30 13.57 21.54 -11.19
N CYS A 31 13.83 20.81 -10.11
CA CYS A 31 15.07 20.08 -9.90
C CYS A 31 15.01 18.68 -10.51
N ALA A 32 15.58 18.53 -11.71
CA ALA A 32 15.73 17.23 -12.37
C ALA A 32 16.81 16.39 -11.68
N VAL A 33 16.46 15.66 -10.63
CA VAL A 33 17.41 14.87 -9.82
C VAL A 33 18.16 13.76 -10.57
N GLU A 34 17.68 13.36 -11.74
CA GLU A 34 18.35 12.42 -12.64
C GLU A 34 19.61 13.01 -13.27
N THR A 35 19.69 14.33 -13.39
CA THR A 35 20.85 15.03 -13.97
C THR A 35 22.01 15.15 -12.99
N PHE A 36 21.77 14.90 -11.70
CA PHE A 36 22.80 14.94 -10.66
C PHE A 36 23.52 13.59 -10.57
N GLY A 37 24.53 13.39 -11.41
CA GLY A 37 25.36 12.18 -11.43
C GLY A 37 26.00 11.84 -10.08
N ALA A 38 26.50 12.85 -9.35
CA ALA A 38 27.26 12.69 -8.11
C ALA A 38 26.42 12.46 -6.83
N MET A 39 25.08 12.47 -6.91
CA MET A 39 24.21 12.37 -5.73
C MET A 39 23.94 10.91 -5.34
N HIS A 40 23.96 10.61 -4.03
CA HIS A 40 23.80 9.26 -3.51
C HIS A 40 22.40 8.69 -3.83
N ARG A 41 22.34 7.38 -4.12
CA ARG A 41 21.08 6.72 -4.54
C ARG A 41 19.95 6.87 -3.52
N ARG A 42 20.26 6.78 -2.22
CA ARG A 42 19.23 6.94 -1.15
C ARG A 42 18.66 8.35 -1.12
N GLU A 43 19.50 9.36 -1.33
CA GLU A 43 19.07 10.75 -1.34
C GLU A 43 18.22 11.05 -2.56
N LYS A 44 18.57 10.48 -3.73
CA LYS A 44 17.74 10.56 -4.94
C LYS A 44 16.34 9.99 -4.68
N ILE A 45 16.25 8.81 -4.06
CA ILE A 45 14.97 8.19 -3.69
C ILE A 45 14.21 9.09 -2.71
N ALA A 46 14.86 9.56 -1.65
CA ALA A 46 14.24 10.45 -0.65
C ALA A 46 13.66 11.72 -1.30
N PHE A 47 14.39 12.32 -2.23
CA PHE A 47 13.94 13.52 -2.94
C PHE A 47 12.76 13.23 -3.87
N ILE A 48 12.79 12.12 -4.62
CA ILE A 48 11.65 11.73 -5.48
C ILE A 48 10.42 11.45 -4.63
N LEU A 49 10.57 10.83 -3.45
CA LEU A 49 9.45 10.60 -2.53
C LEU A 49 8.87 11.91 -2.00
N GLU A 50 9.71 12.89 -1.70
CA GLU A 50 9.27 14.24 -1.30
C GLU A 50 8.48 14.93 -2.44
N GLN A 51 8.93 14.77 -3.70
CA GLN A 51 8.18 15.24 -4.87
C GLN A 51 6.83 14.52 -5.01
N VAL A 52 6.78 13.20 -4.83
CA VAL A 52 5.54 12.42 -4.89
C VAL A 52 4.56 12.88 -3.80
N ARG A 53 5.04 13.08 -2.56
CA ARG A 53 4.22 13.58 -1.44
C ARG A 53 3.52 14.89 -1.80
N LEU A 54 4.29 15.86 -2.28
CA LEU A 54 3.78 17.18 -2.69
C LEU A 54 2.77 17.10 -3.84
N CYS A 55 3.01 16.20 -4.81
CA CYS A 55 2.05 15.96 -5.90
C CYS A 55 0.74 15.37 -5.38
N LEU A 56 0.80 14.43 -4.44
CA LEU A 56 -0.38 13.82 -3.83
C LEU A 56 -1.18 14.84 -3.00
N ASP A 57 -0.50 15.70 -2.24
CA ASP A 57 -1.14 16.77 -1.47
C ASP A 57 -1.80 17.81 -2.39
N HIS A 58 -1.19 18.08 -3.56
CA HIS A 58 -1.79 18.90 -4.60
C HIS A 58 -2.90 18.18 -5.41
N LYS A 59 -3.15 16.88 -5.18
CA LYS A 59 -4.07 16.03 -5.97
C LYS A 59 -3.66 15.89 -7.45
N ASP A 60 -2.39 16.04 -7.76
CA ASP A 60 -1.83 15.76 -9.08
C ASP A 60 -1.36 14.30 -9.18
N PHE A 61 -2.34 13.41 -9.33
CA PHE A 61 -2.11 11.96 -9.35
C PHE A 61 -1.33 11.49 -10.57
N MET A 62 -1.51 12.14 -11.73
CA MET A 62 -0.75 11.79 -12.94
C MET A 62 0.74 12.03 -12.75
N ARG A 63 1.12 13.19 -12.21
CA ARG A 63 2.53 13.48 -11.93
C ARG A 63 3.09 12.58 -10.83
N ALA A 64 2.30 12.30 -9.78
CA ALA A 64 2.70 11.35 -8.73
C ALA A 64 3.03 9.97 -9.31
N GLN A 65 2.22 9.46 -10.26
CA GLN A 65 2.46 8.18 -10.93
C GLN A 65 3.73 8.19 -11.81
N ILE A 66 3.99 9.30 -12.51
CA ILE A 66 5.19 9.43 -13.34
C ILE A 66 6.45 9.43 -12.46
N LEU A 67 6.42 10.17 -11.36
CA LEU A 67 7.53 10.26 -10.42
C LEU A 67 7.77 8.93 -9.68
N SER A 68 6.71 8.22 -9.27
CA SER A 68 6.87 6.93 -8.60
C SER A 68 7.51 5.87 -9.49
N LYS A 69 7.21 5.86 -10.80
CA LYS A 69 7.85 4.96 -11.79
C LYS A 69 9.37 5.18 -11.93
N LYS A 70 9.89 6.35 -11.55
CA LYS A 70 11.33 6.63 -11.55
C LYS A 70 12.06 5.87 -10.43
N ILE A 71 11.35 5.44 -9.40
CA ILE A 71 11.90 4.62 -8.33
C ILE A 71 11.72 3.15 -8.75
N ASN A 72 12.82 2.43 -8.95
CA ASN A 72 12.74 1.01 -9.31
C ASN A 72 12.54 0.15 -8.05
N PRO A 73 11.38 -0.52 -7.84
CA PRO A 73 11.13 -1.27 -6.61
C PRO A 73 12.11 -2.43 -6.37
N ARG A 74 12.82 -2.89 -7.41
CA ARG A 74 13.89 -3.89 -7.30
C ARG A 74 15.07 -3.41 -6.47
N THR A 75 15.31 -2.10 -6.37
CA THR A 75 16.41 -1.57 -5.55
C THR A 75 16.17 -1.86 -4.07
N PHE A 76 14.92 -1.83 -3.60
CA PHE A 76 14.58 -2.17 -2.23
C PHE A 76 14.80 -3.66 -1.94
N LYS A 77 14.29 -4.55 -2.81
CA LYS A 77 14.45 -6.01 -2.65
C LYS A 77 15.91 -6.47 -2.71
N ARG A 78 16.74 -5.83 -3.56
CA ARG A 78 18.17 -6.16 -3.67
C ARG A 78 18.94 -5.71 -2.43
N ALA A 79 18.58 -4.57 -1.85
CA ALA A 79 19.17 -4.07 -0.61
C ALA A 79 18.75 -4.91 0.61
N GLU A 80 17.50 -5.35 0.70
CA GLU A 80 17.04 -6.31 1.73
C GLU A 80 17.84 -7.62 1.68
N LYS A 81 18.07 -8.16 0.48
CA LYS A 81 18.88 -9.38 0.29
C LYS A 81 20.37 -9.17 0.58
N ALA A 82 20.89 -7.95 0.43
CA ALA A 82 22.27 -7.63 0.77
C ALA A 82 22.45 -7.51 2.28
N ALA A 83 21.55 -6.79 2.95
CA ALA A 83 21.52 -6.68 4.42
C ALA A 83 21.35 -8.05 5.10
N ALA A 84 20.51 -8.93 4.55
CA ALA A 84 20.35 -10.30 5.05
C ALA A 84 21.61 -11.16 4.87
N LYS A 85 22.47 -10.87 3.88
CA LYS A 85 23.75 -11.58 3.67
C LYS A 85 24.90 -11.03 4.52
N GLU A 86 24.86 -9.75 4.87
CA GLU A 86 25.84 -9.11 5.76
C GLU A 86 25.69 -9.55 7.23
N GLY A 87 24.48 -9.99 7.63
CA GLY A 87 24.25 -10.58 8.96
C GLY A 87 24.91 -11.95 9.19
N GLU A 88 25.36 -12.64 8.14
CA GLU A 88 25.91 -14.01 8.24
C GLU A 88 27.41 -14.11 7.89
N LYS A 89 28.03 -13.04 7.40
CA LYS A 89 29.48 -12.96 7.19
C LYS A 89 30.03 -11.69 7.80
N GLY A 90 30.79 -11.85 8.88
CA GLY A 90 31.55 -10.78 9.51
C GLY A 90 32.34 -9.96 8.49
N LYS A 91 32.29 -8.63 8.69
CA LYS A 91 33.15 -7.58 8.14
C LYS A 91 34.02 -8.03 6.95
N LYS A 92 33.47 -7.96 5.74
CA LYS A 92 34.28 -7.70 4.56
C LYS A 92 33.65 -6.55 3.79
N GLU A 93 34.39 -5.46 3.71
CA GLU A 93 34.14 -4.33 2.82
C GLU A 93 33.78 -4.87 1.42
N PRO A 94 32.62 -4.53 0.87
CA PRO A 94 32.30 -4.94 -0.49
C PRO A 94 33.15 -4.13 -1.47
N GLU A 95 33.95 -4.86 -2.25
CA GLU A 95 34.72 -4.36 -3.39
C GLU A 95 33.86 -3.51 -4.35
N PRO A 96 34.44 -2.48 -5.00
CA PRO A 96 33.68 -1.50 -5.75
C PRO A 96 33.22 -2.09 -7.09
N LEU A 97 31.90 -2.26 -7.23
CA LEU A 97 31.28 -2.62 -8.50
C LEU A 97 30.52 -1.43 -9.07
N ASN A 98 31.20 -0.80 -10.05
CA ASN A 98 30.81 0.25 -11.00
C ASN A 98 31.37 1.65 -10.69
N ALA A 99 32.19 2.13 -11.62
CA ALA A 99 33.00 3.35 -11.60
C ALA A 99 32.23 4.69 -11.67
N ASP A 100 30.95 4.71 -11.26
CA ASP A 100 30.16 5.93 -11.06
C ASP A 100 29.76 6.13 -9.59
N ALA A 101 30.33 5.35 -8.68
CA ALA A 101 30.21 5.56 -7.25
C ALA A 101 31.19 6.67 -6.81
N VAL A 102 30.83 7.93 -7.04
CA VAL A 102 31.39 9.00 -6.22
C VAL A 102 30.86 8.78 -4.80
N ILE A 103 31.78 8.40 -3.93
CA ILE A 103 31.60 8.17 -2.50
C ILE A 103 31.23 9.53 -1.88
N GLN A 104 29.94 9.79 -1.70
CA GLN A 104 29.46 10.77 -0.74
C GLN A 104 28.72 10.00 0.34
N GLU A 105 29.16 10.17 1.58
CA GLU A 105 28.44 9.69 2.75
C GLU A 105 27.01 10.27 2.70
N PRO A 106 25.97 9.47 3.02
CA PRO A 106 24.62 10.00 3.09
C PRO A 106 24.61 11.16 4.09
N VAL A 107 24.12 12.32 3.67
CA VAL A 107 23.99 13.47 4.58
C VAL A 107 23.25 13.03 5.85
N GLU A 108 23.76 13.46 7.02
CA GLU A 108 23.17 13.22 8.34
C GLU A 108 21.65 13.40 8.29
N GLY A 109 20.89 12.33 8.61
CA GLY A 109 19.43 12.34 8.60
C GLY A 109 18.75 11.73 7.36
N THR A 110 19.49 11.14 6.41
CA THR A 110 18.87 10.36 5.33
C THR A 110 18.18 9.12 5.91
N PRO A 111 16.84 8.98 5.80
CA PRO A 111 16.12 7.84 6.37
C PRO A 111 16.65 6.52 5.82
N GLU A 112 16.66 5.50 6.67
CA GLU A 112 17.12 4.16 6.32
C GLU A 112 16.40 3.65 5.06
N LEU A 113 17.06 2.76 4.31
CA LEU A 113 16.47 2.24 3.08
C LEU A 113 15.13 1.54 3.34
N GLU A 114 14.96 0.94 4.51
CA GLU A 114 13.66 0.40 4.96
C GLU A 114 12.61 1.48 5.16
N ALA A 115 12.96 2.61 5.81
CA ALA A 115 12.05 3.73 5.99
C ALA A 115 11.66 4.40 4.66
N LEU A 116 12.59 4.46 3.70
CA LEU A 116 12.31 4.90 2.32
C LEU A 116 11.34 3.96 1.59
N LYS A 117 11.45 2.65 1.83
CA LYS A 117 10.53 1.66 1.28
C LYS A 117 9.12 1.83 1.88
N VAL A 118 9.02 1.99 3.20
CA VAL A 118 7.73 2.21 3.89
C VAL A 118 7.05 3.47 3.36
N THR A 119 7.76 4.60 3.33
CA THR A 119 7.22 5.87 2.82
C THR A 119 6.81 5.80 1.34
N TYR A 120 7.57 5.10 0.51
CA TYR A 120 7.18 4.81 -0.88
C TYR A 120 5.82 4.11 -0.96
N TYR A 121 5.65 3.00 -0.26
CA TYR A 121 4.40 2.23 -0.32
C TYR A 121 3.22 2.96 0.35
N GLU A 122 3.46 3.78 1.36
CA GLU A 122 2.42 4.66 1.93
C GLU A 122 1.93 5.70 0.92
N HIS A 123 2.84 6.31 0.16
CA HIS A 123 2.47 7.22 -0.93
C HIS A 123 1.73 6.50 -2.05
N MET A 124 2.18 5.29 -2.43
CA MET A 124 1.47 4.47 -3.42
C MET A 124 0.09 4.05 -2.93
N ALA A 125 -0.08 3.71 -1.65
CA ALA A 125 -1.39 3.40 -1.08
C ALA A 125 -2.35 4.60 -1.17
N ARG A 126 -1.86 5.84 -0.90
CA ARG A 126 -2.65 7.07 -1.10
C ARG A 126 -3.04 7.30 -2.56
N TYR A 127 -2.11 7.06 -3.49
CA TYR A 127 -2.37 7.14 -4.93
C TYR A 127 -3.44 6.12 -5.38
N HIS A 128 -3.32 4.86 -4.95
CA HIS A 128 -4.30 3.83 -5.31
C HIS A 128 -5.65 4.05 -4.61
N ALA A 129 -5.66 4.69 -3.44
CA ALA A 129 -6.88 5.08 -2.76
C ALA A 129 -7.70 6.12 -3.55
N SER A 130 -7.07 7.07 -4.23
CA SER A 130 -7.80 8.01 -5.10
C SER A 130 -8.41 7.33 -6.33
N ASN A 131 -7.78 6.26 -6.81
CA ASN A 131 -8.26 5.50 -7.96
C ASN A 131 -9.23 4.37 -7.59
N ASN A 132 -9.41 4.08 -6.30
CA ASN A 132 -10.14 2.90 -5.77
C ASN A 132 -9.52 1.55 -6.23
N ASP A 133 -8.21 1.52 -6.46
CA ASP A 133 -7.49 0.29 -6.82
C ASP A 133 -7.23 -0.56 -5.56
N TYR A 134 -8.27 -1.25 -5.07
CA TYR A 134 -8.21 -2.02 -3.82
C TYR A 134 -7.14 -3.12 -3.80
N LEU A 135 -6.92 -3.78 -4.93
CA LEU A 135 -5.93 -4.84 -5.05
C LEU A 135 -4.50 -4.31 -4.83
N GLU A 136 -4.18 -3.17 -5.46
CA GLU A 136 -2.87 -2.53 -5.32
C GLU A 136 -2.69 -1.90 -3.93
N MET A 137 -3.75 -1.38 -3.31
CA MET A 137 -3.71 -0.95 -1.91
C MET A 137 -3.32 -2.11 -0.99
N CYS A 138 -3.93 -3.29 -1.15
CA CYS A 138 -3.51 -4.47 -0.40
C CYS A 138 -2.04 -4.79 -0.65
N ARG A 139 -1.58 -4.83 -1.91
CA ARG A 139 -0.18 -5.13 -2.24
C ARG A 139 0.78 -4.16 -1.57
N CYS A 140 0.44 -2.87 -1.52
CA CYS A 140 1.22 -1.86 -0.82
C CYS A 140 1.30 -2.16 0.68
N HIS A 141 0.16 -2.41 1.34
CA HIS A 141 0.14 -2.77 2.77
C HIS A 141 0.92 -4.05 3.07
N MET A 142 0.82 -5.07 2.22
CA MET A 142 1.60 -6.30 2.33
C MET A 142 3.10 -6.05 2.14
N ALA A 143 3.49 -5.18 1.22
CA ALA A 143 4.90 -4.84 1.00
C ALA A 143 5.51 -4.05 2.17
N VAL A 144 4.71 -3.20 2.82
CA VAL A 144 5.08 -2.54 4.09
C VAL A 144 5.21 -3.58 5.20
N TYR A 145 4.21 -4.45 5.35
CA TYR A 145 4.23 -5.55 6.31
C TYR A 145 5.45 -6.46 6.13
N ASP A 146 5.85 -6.78 4.89
CA ASP A 146 7.00 -7.64 4.61
C ASP A 146 8.36 -7.03 5.04
N THR A 147 8.39 -5.77 5.47
CA THR A 147 9.60 -5.06 5.91
C THR A 147 10.01 -5.48 7.33
N PRO A 148 11.28 -5.87 7.58
CA PRO A 148 11.74 -6.39 8.88
C PRO A 148 11.46 -5.46 10.07
N SER A 149 11.74 -4.17 9.93
CA SER A 149 11.46 -3.16 10.96
C SER A 149 9.99 -3.07 11.37
N VAL A 150 9.07 -3.31 10.43
CA VAL A 150 7.63 -3.29 10.69
C VAL A 150 7.14 -4.59 11.30
N LYS A 151 7.70 -5.75 10.92
CA LYS A 151 7.38 -7.05 11.51
C LYS A 151 7.81 -7.16 12.98
N ALA A 152 8.84 -6.42 13.38
CA ALA A 152 9.33 -6.42 14.76
C ALA A 152 8.33 -5.82 15.76
N GLU A 153 7.41 -4.95 15.33
CA GLU A 153 6.50 -4.21 16.20
C GLU A 153 5.01 -4.57 15.98
N PRO A 154 4.36 -5.28 16.93
CA PRO A 154 2.93 -5.63 16.84
C PRO A 154 1.96 -4.48 16.62
N LEU A 155 2.26 -3.31 17.19
CA LEU A 155 1.44 -2.11 17.03
C LEU A 155 1.42 -1.58 15.59
N ARG A 156 2.47 -1.87 14.80
CA ARG A 156 2.59 -1.38 13.42
C ARG A 156 2.05 -2.37 12.40
N TRP A 157 2.30 -3.67 12.56
CA TRP A 157 1.85 -4.65 11.58
C TRP A 157 0.37 -5.03 11.70
N LYS A 158 -0.22 -5.00 12.91
CA LYS A 158 -1.64 -5.32 13.12
C LYS A 158 -2.58 -4.47 12.25
N PRO A 159 -2.56 -3.13 12.34
CA PRO A 159 -3.45 -2.30 11.51
C PRO A 159 -3.18 -2.46 10.01
N LEU A 160 -1.96 -2.80 9.61
CA LEU A 160 -1.63 -3.05 8.20
C LEU A 160 -2.27 -4.34 7.68
N LEU A 161 -2.27 -5.42 8.46
CA LEU A 161 -2.93 -6.68 8.09
C LEU A 161 -4.45 -6.58 8.12
N GLU A 162 -5.01 -5.86 9.09
CA GLU A 162 -6.44 -5.55 9.14
C GLU A 162 -6.86 -4.76 7.89
N ALA A 163 -6.11 -3.70 7.56
CA ALA A 163 -6.36 -2.92 6.36
C ALA A 163 -6.22 -3.74 5.08
N ALA A 164 -5.15 -4.54 4.97
CA ALA A 164 -4.94 -5.43 3.82
C ALA A 164 -6.12 -6.40 3.66
N THR A 165 -6.61 -7.00 4.75
CA THR A 165 -7.77 -7.90 4.73
C THR A 165 -9.00 -7.21 4.14
N TRP A 166 -9.33 -6.01 4.60
CA TRP A 166 -10.47 -5.27 4.07
C TRP A 166 -10.29 -4.89 2.60
N TYR A 167 -9.12 -4.42 2.20
CA TYR A 167 -8.87 -4.04 0.80
C TYR A 167 -8.92 -5.23 -0.16
N VAL A 168 -8.47 -6.43 0.23
CA VAL A 168 -8.62 -7.62 -0.63
C VAL A 168 -10.07 -8.02 -0.81
N LEU A 169 -10.90 -7.86 0.22
CA LEU A 169 -12.33 -8.19 0.14
C LEU A 169 -13.14 -7.17 -0.66
N LEU A 170 -12.66 -5.93 -0.76
CA LEU A 170 -13.25 -4.88 -1.62
C LEU A 170 -12.86 -5.05 -3.09
N ALA A 171 -11.71 -5.66 -3.36
CA ALA A 171 -11.23 -5.89 -4.72
C ALA A 171 -12.16 -6.84 -5.51
N PRO A 172 -12.41 -6.59 -6.81
CA PRO A 172 -13.22 -7.47 -7.66
C PRO A 172 -12.73 -8.92 -7.61
N SER A 173 -13.68 -9.87 -7.62
CA SER A 173 -13.33 -11.29 -7.64
C SER A 173 -12.53 -11.63 -8.91
N GLY A 174 -11.36 -12.22 -8.73
CA GLY A 174 -10.44 -12.55 -9.81
C GLY A 174 -9.27 -13.41 -9.32
N PRO A 175 -8.49 -14.00 -10.24
CA PRO A 175 -7.42 -14.93 -9.87
C PRO A 175 -6.35 -14.29 -8.98
N GLU A 176 -6.06 -13.01 -9.19
CA GLU A 176 -5.09 -12.27 -8.35
C GLU A 176 -5.64 -11.97 -6.95
N GLN A 177 -6.94 -11.68 -6.83
CA GLN A 177 -7.60 -11.45 -5.55
C GLN A 177 -7.64 -12.75 -4.74
N ASP A 178 -8.04 -13.85 -5.38
CA ASP A 178 -8.06 -15.20 -4.83
C ASP A 178 -6.68 -15.64 -4.28
N ASP A 179 -5.61 -15.36 -5.01
CA ASP A 179 -4.23 -15.66 -4.56
C ASP A 179 -3.87 -14.86 -3.30
N LEU A 180 -4.19 -13.55 -3.29
CA LEU A 180 -3.94 -12.69 -2.13
C LEU A 180 -4.77 -13.10 -0.91
N VAL A 181 -6.06 -13.45 -1.09
CA VAL A 181 -6.92 -13.96 0.00
C VAL A 181 -6.29 -15.19 0.64
N ARG A 182 -5.87 -16.17 -0.18
CA ARG A 182 -5.24 -17.41 0.32
C ARG A 182 -3.90 -17.14 1.00
N ARG A 183 -3.09 -16.24 0.43
CA ARG A 183 -1.81 -15.83 1.02
C ARG A 183 -2.03 -15.17 2.39
N LEU A 184 -2.98 -14.25 2.51
CA LEU A 184 -3.31 -13.63 3.81
C LEU A 184 -3.84 -14.67 4.80
N HIS A 185 -4.77 -15.52 4.41
CA HIS A 185 -5.34 -16.53 5.31
C HIS A 185 -4.30 -17.56 5.81
N SER A 186 -3.27 -17.86 5.01
CA SER A 186 -2.19 -18.79 5.39
C SER A 186 -1.08 -18.14 6.23
N ASP A 187 -1.08 -16.82 6.42
CA ASP A 187 -0.10 -16.15 7.27
C ASP A 187 -0.34 -16.49 8.76
N LYS A 188 0.75 -16.78 9.47
CA LYS A 188 0.74 -17.11 10.91
C LYS A 188 0.36 -15.90 11.75
N SER A 189 0.73 -14.70 11.34
CA SER A 189 0.39 -13.47 12.07
C SER A 189 -1.12 -13.18 12.06
N MET A 190 -1.88 -13.80 11.16
CA MET A 190 -3.34 -13.73 11.16
C MET A 190 -3.99 -14.56 12.27
N ASP A 191 -3.26 -15.46 12.94
CA ASP A 191 -3.78 -16.21 14.09
C ASP A 191 -4.06 -15.28 15.30
N GLU A 192 -3.29 -14.20 15.46
CA GLU A 192 -3.59 -13.16 16.45
C GLU A 192 -4.84 -12.33 16.11
N LEU A 193 -5.22 -12.31 14.84
CA LEU A 193 -6.37 -11.59 14.30
C LEU A 193 -7.47 -12.57 13.89
N ALA A 194 -7.84 -13.47 14.80
CA ALA A 194 -8.79 -14.57 14.54
C ALA A 194 -10.10 -14.12 13.86
N GLY A 195 -10.61 -12.92 14.19
CA GLY A 195 -11.80 -12.35 13.53
C GLY A 195 -11.61 -12.07 12.04
N HIS A 196 -10.47 -11.48 11.66
CA HIS A 196 -10.13 -11.21 10.26
C HIS A 196 -9.77 -12.50 9.50
N LYS A 197 -9.15 -13.46 10.16
CA LYS A 197 -8.88 -14.79 9.59
C LYS A 197 -10.17 -15.57 9.31
N ALA A 198 -11.13 -15.52 10.23
CA ALA A 198 -12.45 -16.12 10.04
C ALA A 198 -13.19 -15.47 8.86
N LEU A 199 -13.12 -14.14 8.74
CA LEU A 199 -13.69 -13.40 7.61
C LEU A 199 -13.09 -13.88 6.28
N LEU A 200 -11.76 -13.94 6.17
CA LEU A 200 -11.09 -14.46 4.96
C LEU A 200 -11.51 -15.90 4.65
N LYS A 201 -11.63 -16.75 5.68
CA LYS A 201 -12.08 -18.13 5.53
C LYS A 201 -13.46 -18.21 4.89
N THR A 202 -14.40 -17.35 5.28
CA THR A 202 -15.75 -17.30 4.70
C THR A 202 -15.74 -17.03 3.20
N PHE A 203 -14.83 -16.19 2.70
CA PHE A 203 -14.67 -15.92 1.27
C PHE A 203 -13.86 -16.99 0.52
N ILE A 204 -13.00 -17.76 1.22
CA ILE A 204 -12.31 -18.91 0.63
C ILE A 204 -13.26 -20.11 0.50
N THR A 205 -14.10 -20.33 1.51
CA THR A 205 -15.13 -21.36 1.45
C THR A 205 -16.16 -20.97 0.40
N LYS A 206 -16.44 -21.86 -0.54
CA LYS A 206 -17.45 -21.65 -1.57
C LYS A 206 -18.87 -21.84 -1.01
N GLU A 207 -19.18 -21.10 0.04
CA GLU A 207 -20.48 -21.10 0.71
C GLU A 207 -21.20 -19.78 0.43
N ILE A 208 -22.53 -19.82 0.39
CA ILE A 208 -23.35 -18.63 0.21
C ILE A 208 -23.25 -17.76 1.47
N ILE A 209 -22.92 -16.50 1.27
CA ILE A 209 -22.76 -15.50 2.33
C ILE A 209 -24.03 -14.64 2.40
N HIS A 210 -24.67 -14.63 3.56
CA HIS A 210 -25.79 -13.73 3.84
C HIS A 210 -25.27 -12.42 4.44
N TRP A 211 -25.63 -11.28 3.81
CA TRP A 211 -25.20 -9.95 4.25
C TRP A 211 -25.54 -9.65 5.71
N SER A 212 -26.76 -9.96 6.17
CA SER A 212 -27.21 -9.71 7.54
C SER A 212 -26.33 -10.41 8.58
N SER A 213 -25.97 -11.67 8.32
CA SER A 213 -25.14 -12.47 9.22
C SER A 213 -23.69 -11.96 9.24
N LEU A 214 -23.14 -11.62 8.07
CA LEU A 214 -21.79 -11.07 7.95
C LEU A 214 -21.70 -9.71 8.64
N GLN A 215 -22.67 -8.83 8.40
CA GLN A 215 -22.74 -7.52 9.01
C GLN A 215 -22.86 -7.63 10.54
N ALA A 216 -23.76 -8.47 11.06
CA ALA A 216 -23.92 -8.64 12.51
C ALA A 216 -22.64 -9.13 13.19
N THR A 217 -21.92 -10.05 12.54
CA THR A 217 -20.69 -10.64 13.09
C THR A 217 -19.50 -9.68 13.02
N HIS A 218 -19.38 -8.92 11.92
CA HIS A 218 -18.20 -8.11 11.64
C HIS A 218 -18.36 -6.60 11.82
N LYS A 219 -19.56 -6.13 12.17
CA LYS A 219 -19.83 -4.72 12.50
C LYS A 219 -18.81 -4.10 13.47
N PRO A 220 -18.41 -4.72 14.60
CA PRO A 220 -17.44 -4.09 15.49
C PRO A 220 -16.07 -3.90 14.85
N GLN A 221 -15.65 -4.80 13.95
CA GLN A 221 -14.38 -4.64 13.22
C GLN A 221 -14.49 -3.59 12.10
N MET A 222 -15.66 -3.47 11.46
CA MET A 222 -15.92 -2.42 10.48
C MET A 222 -15.97 -1.03 11.12
N ASP A 223 -16.61 -0.92 12.29
CA ASP A 223 -16.68 0.32 13.05
C ASP A 223 -15.29 0.72 13.60
N ALA A 224 -14.46 -0.25 14.02
CA ALA A 224 -13.06 -0.02 14.40
C ALA A 224 -12.20 0.43 13.20
N ALA A 225 -12.49 -0.08 12.00
CA ALA A 225 -11.85 0.32 10.75
C ALA A 225 -12.44 1.63 10.17
N ALA A 226 -12.67 2.63 11.03
CA ALA A 226 -13.21 3.95 10.64
C ALA A 226 -12.34 4.66 9.58
N ALA A 227 -11.04 4.37 9.50
CA ALA A 227 -10.18 4.89 8.43
C ALA A 227 -10.52 4.33 7.04
N ILE A 228 -11.16 3.16 6.98
CA ILE A 228 -11.51 2.46 5.74
C ILE A 228 -13.00 2.67 5.43
N PHE A 229 -13.89 2.47 6.40
CA PHE A 229 -15.34 2.58 6.19
C PHE A 229 -15.94 3.91 6.65
N GLY A 230 -15.15 4.83 7.18
CA GLY A 230 -15.60 6.17 7.55
C GLY A 230 -15.50 7.19 6.41
N GLY A 231 -16.20 8.31 6.59
CA GLY A 231 -16.27 9.42 5.65
C GLY A 231 -17.04 9.11 4.36
N ASP A 232 -17.02 10.04 3.42
CA ASP A 232 -17.79 9.95 2.16
C ASP A 232 -17.35 8.75 1.29
N ALA A 233 -16.05 8.42 1.30
CA ALA A 233 -15.52 7.27 0.60
C ALA A 233 -15.89 5.93 1.27
N GLY A 234 -16.21 5.95 2.56
CA GLY A 234 -16.58 4.78 3.35
C GLY A 234 -17.93 4.18 2.94
N ALA A 235 -18.91 5.04 2.65
CA ALA A 235 -20.22 4.61 2.13
C ALA A 235 -20.07 3.85 0.81
N LYS A 236 -19.26 4.39 -0.12
CA LYS A 236 -18.94 3.73 -1.38
C LYS A 236 -18.25 2.38 -1.17
N ARG A 237 -17.28 2.28 -0.25
CA ARG A 237 -16.61 1.01 0.07
C ARG A 237 -17.56 -0.01 0.68
N LEU A 238 -18.56 0.43 1.45
CA LEU A 238 -19.60 -0.47 1.97
C LEU A 238 -20.48 -1.04 0.85
N GLU A 239 -20.83 -0.20 -0.13
CA GLU A 239 -21.54 -0.63 -1.34
C GLU A 239 -20.70 -1.59 -2.18
N ASP A 240 -19.42 -1.29 -2.37
CA ASP A 240 -18.47 -2.18 -3.06
C ASP A 240 -18.41 -3.53 -2.34
N LEU A 241 -18.31 -3.58 -1.00
CA LEU A 241 -18.32 -4.84 -0.24
C LEU A 241 -19.61 -5.65 -0.45
N ARG A 242 -20.77 -4.98 -0.49
CA ARG A 242 -22.05 -5.64 -0.79
C ARG A 242 -22.06 -6.23 -2.19
N LEU A 243 -21.56 -5.48 -3.17
CA LEU A 243 -21.43 -5.96 -4.55
C LEU A 243 -20.50 -7.18 -4.62
N ARG A 244 -19.37 -7.17 -3.90
CA ARG A 244 -18.45 -8.32 -3.82
C ARG A 244 -19.08 -9.56 -3.22
N ILE A 245 -19.96 -9.42 -2.22
CA ILE A 245 -20.71 -10.55 -1.66
C ILE A 245 -21.70 -11.13 -2.67
N VAL A 246 -22.36 -10.29 -3.47
CA VAL A 246 -23.23 -10.75 -4.56
C VAL A 246 -22.42 -11.51 -5.61
N GLU A 247 -21.26 -10.99 -6.01
CA GLU A 247 -20.35 -11.65 -6.94
C GLU A 247 -19.86 -13.00 -6.42
N HIS A 248 -19.40 -13.07 -5.16
CA HIS A 248 -19.01 -14.32 -4.52
C HIS A 248 -20.15 -15.34 -4.52
N ASN A 249 -21.34 -14.94 -4.10
CA ASN A 249 -22.52 -15.82 -4.08
C ASN A 249 -22.87 -16.32 -5.49
N LEU A 250 -22.74 -15.47 -6.50
CA LEU A 250 -22.99 -15.85 -7.88
C LEU A 250 -21.93 -16.86 -8.37
N LEU A 251 -20.65 -16.64 -8.06
CA LEU A 251 -19.56 -17.58 -8.39
C LEU A 251 -19.77 -18.95 -7.70
N VAL A 252 -20.24 -18.95 -6.45
CA VAL A 252 -20.63 -20.17 -5.74
C VAL A 252 -21.75 -20.88 -6.48
N VAL A 253 -22.82 -20.16 -6.83
CA VAL A 253 -23.94 -20.76 -7.58
C VAL A 253 -23.48 -21.35 -8.92
N VAL A 254 -22.63 -20.65 -9.67
CA VAL A 254 -22.07 -21.15 -10.94
C VAL A 254 -21.23 -22.43 -10.73
N ALA A 255 -20.50 -22.54 -9.62
CA ALA A 255 -19.67 -23.70 -9.32
C ALA A 255 -20.50 -24.96 -8.97
N TYR A 256 -21.68 -24.80 -8.36
CA TYR A 256 -22.49 -25.93 -7.88
C TYR A 256 -23.73 -26.23 -8.73
N TYR A 257 -24.23 -25.30 -9.53
CA TYR A 257 -25.45 -25.44 -10.31
C TYR A 257 -25.21 -25.27 -11.81
N SER A 258 -25.71 -26.22 -12.62
CA SER A 258 -25.67 -26.12 -14.08
C SER A 258 -26.82 -25.27 -14.66
N LYS A 259 -27.97 -25.23 -13.97
CA LYS A 259 -29.13 -24.37 -14.26
C LYS A 259 -29.81 -24.00 -12.93
N ILE A 260 -30.20 -22.73 -12.78
CA ILE A 260 -30.93 -22.25 -11.59
C ILE A 260 -32.08 -21.32 -12.02
N THR A 261 -33.20 -21.39 -11.32
CA THR A 261 -34.31 -20.45 -11.50
C THR A 261 -34.07 -19.18 -10.69
N LEU A 262 -34.46 -18.01 -11.21
CA LEU A 262 -34.22 -16.72 -10.56
C LEU A 262 -34.79 -16.64 -9.13
N GLN A 263 -35.87 -17.37 -8.83
CA GLN A 263 -36.47 -17.44 -7.49
C GLN A 263 -35.59 -18.14 -6.44
N ARG A 264 -34.59 -18.92 -6.86
CA ARG A 264 -33.66 -19.64 -5.97
C ARG A 264 -32.35 -18.89 -5.77
N LEU A 265 -32.14 -17.76 -6.44
CA LEU A 265 -30.97 -16.91 -6.24
C LEU A 265 -31.08 -16.22 -4.87
N PRO A 266 -29.99 -16.12 -4.09
CA PRO A 266 -30.01 -15.33 -2.86
C PRO A 266 -30.48 -13.89 -3.14
N PRO A 267 -31.37 -13.33 -2.30
CA PRO A 267 -31.82 -11.96 -2.48
C PRO A 267 -30.63 -11.00 -2.36
N PRO A 268 -30.58 -9.92 -3.15
CA PRO A 268 -29.53 -8.93 -3.04
C PRO A 268 -29.55 -8.29 -1.64
N PRO A 269 -28.40 -7.84 -1.12
CA PRO A 269 -28.35 -7.09 0.13
C PRO A 269 -29.28 -5.85 0.06
N PRO A 270 -29.92 -5.47 1.17
CA PRO A 270 -30.85 -4.35 1.20
C PRO A 270 -30.16 -3.05 0.76
N LEU A 271 -30.83 -2.29 -0.10
CA LEU A 271 -30.37 -0.97 -0.54
C LEU A 271 -30.30 0.00 0.65
N PRO A 272 -29.34 0.93 0.70
CA PRO A 272 -29.35 1.98 1.70
C PRO A 272 -30.63 2.84 1.52
N GLY A 273 -31.29 3.12 2.64
CA GLY A 273 -32.45 4.02 2.70
C GLY A 273 -32.03 5.48 2.85
#